data_AF-A0A926WJK3-F1
#
_entry.id   AF-A0A926WJK3-F1
#
_cell.length_a   1.000
_cell.length_b   1.000
_cell.length_c   1.000
_cell.angle_alpha   90.00
_cell.angle_beta   90.00
_cell.angle_gamma   90.00
#
_symmetry.space_group_name_H-M   'P 1'
#
loop_
_entity.id
_entity.type
_entity.pdbx_description
1 polymer ?
#
loop_
_entity_poly.entity_id
_entity_poly.type
_entity_poly.pdbx_seq_one_letter_code
_entity_poly.pdbx_strand_id
1 'polypeptide(L)'
;MLSQMKNNGKLSKSIVCVLALSSLLACGVDISNNTSVAIPRTEPTQITQNTLPRNISAAVLRDASVRSGVKIPDLQISQVTPTTFSNRCMFEFKEVCTKEFKPIQGWVVVVKVKQQSWNYHVSQSSQIVIDPNINFSNVSQLPRTISNKVLSDAANRAGVPSRSIKIIRSTQKIFGNSCQFNFGEICTQQYDPVEGWEVVVKVKEESWTYHVNKSGSQIVLDPKILATEGSKLPEKIAEKVLNDAYERSRLETRAIKITRTIQKTFSNSCVFNFGEVCTQQYDPIDGWEVVISVNNQFWTYHVDRTGSRLALDPKVTATLKK
;
A
#
# COMPACT_ATOMS: atom_id res chain seq x y z
N MET A 1 -25.34 -30.11 -50.69
CA MET A 1 -26.15 -30.84 -49.69
C MET A 1 -26.19 -29.98 -48.43
N LEU A 2 -27.23 -29.16 -48.18
CA LEU A 2 -28.46 -29.51 -47.42
C LEU A 2 -28.09 -30.22 -46.09
N SER A 3 -28.46 -29.80 -44.88
CA SER A 3 -29.62 -29.03 -44.42
C SER A 3 -29.42 -28.61 -42.95
N GLN A 4 -30.05 -27.51 -42.53
CA GLN A 4 -30.39 -27.20 -41.12
C GLN A 4 -31.69 -27.90 -40.72
N MET A 5 -31.83 -28.37 -39.47
CA MET A 5 -33.03 -28.31 -38.58
C MET A 5 -32.52 -28.64 -37.15
N LYS A 6 -32.62 -27.83 -36.08
CA LYS A 6 -33.71 -27.10 -35.38
C LYS A 6 -34.65 -28.02 -34.55
N ASN A 7 -34.51 -28.00 -33.22
CA ASN A 7 -35.59 -28.08 -32.20
C ASN A 7 -34.98 -27.93 -30.79
N ASN A 8 -35.20 -26.84 -30.03
CA ASN A 8 -36.36 -26.42 -29.22
C ASN A 8 -36.73 -27.33 -28.03
N GLY A 9 -36.69 -26.76 -26.82
CA GLY A 9 -37.33 -27.33 -25.62
C GLY A 9 -36.96 -26.62 -24.31
N LYS A 10 -37.64 -25.51 -23.99
CA LYS A 10 -37.70 -24.89 -22.64
C LYS A 10 -38.63 -25.70 -21.72
N LEU A 11 -38.26 -25.90 -20.45
CA LEU A 11 -39.14 -26.15 -19.28
C LEU A 11 -38.25 -26.04 -18.02
N SER A 12 -38.23 -24.94 -17.25
CA SER A 12 -39.21 -24.35 -16.32
C SER A 12 -39.54 -25.19 -15.07
N LYS A 13 -39.37 -24.52 -13.91
CA LYS A 13 -40.01 -24.71 -12.59
C LYS A 13 -39.23 -25.46 -11.50
N SER A 14 -38.72 -24.63 -10.59
CA SER A 14 -38.78 -24.69 -9.12
C SER A 14 -39.02 -26.07 -8.46
N ILE A 15 -38.02 -26.50 -7.68
CA ILE A 15 -38.22 -27.47 -6.60
C ILE A 15 -37.89 -26.76 -5.29
N VAL A 16 -38.94 -26.48 -4.53
CA VAL A 16 -38.91 -26.03 -3.14
C VAL A 16 -38.86 -27.30 -2.29
N CYS A 17 -37.76 -27.54 -1.58
CA CYS A 17 -37.67 -28.63 -0.60
C CYS A 17 -38.07 -28.12 0.79
N VAL A 18 -39.32 -28.40 1.18
CA VAL A 18 -39.76 -28.35 2.59
C VAL A 18 -39.58 -29.75 3.16
N LEU A 19 -38.75 -29.89 4.19
CA LEU A 19 -38.69 -31.10 5.02
C LEU A 19 -39.23 -30.76 6.41
N ALA A 20 -40.46 -31.22 6.66
CA ALA A 20 -41.03 -31.38 7.98
C ALA A 20 -40.98 -32.87 8.33
N LEU A 21 -40.35 -33.22 9.45
CA LEU A 21 -40.48 -34.54 10.07
C LEU A 21 -40.53 -34.36 11.58
N SER A 22 -41.75 -34.47 12.09
CA SER A 22 -42.12 -34.43 13.49
C SER A 22 -42.04 -35.83 14.11
N SER A 23 -41.34 -35.90 15.26
CA SER A 23 -41.70 -36.59 16.52
C SER A 23 -41.87 -38.12 16.57
N LEU A 24 -41.10 -38.76 17.48
CA LEU A 24 -41.54 -39.42 18.74
C LEU A 24 -40.37 -40.29 19.27
N LEU A 25 -39.73 -39.92 20.39
CA LEU A 25 -39.98 -40.39 21.77
C LEU A 25 -39.76 -41.90 21.99
N ALA A 26 -38.61 -42.25 22.57
CA ALA A 26 -38.41 -43.46 23.36
C ALA A 26 -37.54 -43.09 24.59
N CYS A 27 -38.02 -43.45 25.78
CA CYS A 27 -37.44 -43.15 27.09
C CYS A 27 -36.50 -44.27 27.61
N GLY A 28 -35.59 -43.90 28.51
CA GLY A 28 -34.86 -44.76 29.45
C GLY A 28 -33.39 -45.03 29.06
N VAL A 29 -32.36 -44.97 29.92
CA VAL A 29 -32.24 -44.93 31.39
C VAL A 29 -30.89 -44.26 31.75
N ASP A 30 -30.80 -43.69 32.96
CA ASP A 30 -29.69 -42.96 33.59
C ASP A 30 -28.27 -43.55 33.49
N ILE A 31 -27.27 -42.64 33.46
CA ILE A 31 -26.20 -42.43 34.46
C ILE A 31 -25.09 -41.58 33.80
N SER A 32 -25.01 -40.29 34.13
CA SER A 32 -23.76 -39.62 34.51
C SER A 32 -24.05 -38.18 34.94
N ASN A 33 -23.57 -37.83 36.13
CA ASN A 33 -23.49 -36.47 36.64
C ASN A 33 -22.66 -35.63 35.67
N ASN A 34 -23.32 -34.83 34.85
CA ASN A 34 -22.72 -33.66 34.23
C ASN A 34 -23.51 -32.45 34.70
N THR A 35 -23.06 -31.86 35.82
CA THR A 35 -23.27 -30.45 36.08
C THR A 35 -22.69 -29.67 34.92
N SER A 36 -23.52 -29.43 33.92
CA SER A 36 -23.26 -28.45 32.87
C SER A 36 -23.27 -27.10 33.54
N VAL A 37 -22.13 -26.69 34.09
CA VAL A 37 -21.93 -25.30 34.48
C VAL A 37 -21.99 -24.51 33.18
N ALA A 38 -23.12 -23.83 32.97
CA ALA A 38 -23.19 -22.80 31.95
C ALA A 38 -22.04 -21.83 32.24
N ILE A 39 -21.06 -21.79 31.33
CA ILE A 39 -20.05 -20.74 31.34
C ILE A 39 -20.83 -19.42 31.38
N PRO A 40 -20.62 -18.53 32.37
CA PRO A 40 -21.28 -17.25 32.38
C PRO A 40 -20.98 -16.58 31.04
N ARG A 41 -22.02 -16.39 30.23
CA ARG A 41 -21.93 -15.53 29.07
C ARG A 41 -21.71 -14.15 29.66
N THR A 42 -20.46 -13.70 29.73
CA THR A 42 -20.14 -12.31 30.01
C THR A 42 -20.75 -11.54 28.86
N GLU A 43 -22.00 -11.09 29.00
CA GLU A 43 -22.56 -10.11 28.10
C GLU A 43 -21.60 -8.92 28.13
N PRO A 44 -20.98 -8.54 27.00
CA PRO A 44 -20.18 -7.34 26.97
C PRO A 44 -21.11 -6.19 27.33
N THR A 45 -20.82 -5.49 28.43
CA THR A 45 -21.57 -4.32 28.87
C THR A 45 -21.66 -3.33 27.71
N GLN A 46 -22.84 -3.22 27.10
CA GLN A 46 -23.04 -2.36 25.94
C GLN A 46 -22.80 -0.92 26.35
N ILE A 47 -21.88 -0.24 25.68
CA ILE A 47 -21.70 1.21 25.83
C ILE A 47 -22.89 1.88 25.16
N THR A 48 -23.81 2.41 25.94
CA THR A 48 -24.95 3.20 25.46
C THR A 48 -24.71 4.70 25.57
N GLN A 49 -23.56 5.11 26.11
CA GLN A 49 -23.25 6.50 26.38
C GLN A 49 -22.64 7.20 25.16
N ASN A 50 -23.39 8.14 24.58
CA ASN A 50 -22.92 9.11 23.57
C ASN A 50 -21.98 10.18 24.15
N THR A 51 -21.43 9.94 25.34
CA THR A 51 -20.50 10.85 26.02
C THR A 51 -19.18 10.13 26.25
N LEU A 52 -18.09 10.79 25.88
CA LEU A 52 -16.76 10.25 26.00
C LEU A 52 -16.19 10.59 27.38
N PRO A 53 -15.64 9.63 28.15
CA PRO A 53 -15.00 9.91 29.43
C PRO A 53 -13.97 11.04 29.34
N ARG A 54 -13.84 11.86 30.39
CA ARG A 54 -12.99 13.07 30.36
C ARG A 54 -11.52 12.75 30.07
N ASN A 55 -10.99 11.68 30.65
CA ASN A 55 -9.62 11.22 30.42
C ASN A 55 -9.40 10.85 28.95
N ILE A 56 -10.37 10.18 28.33
CA ILE A 56 -10.31 9.77 26.93
C ILE A 56 -10.43 10.98 26.01
N SER A 57 -11.39 11.88 26.28
CA SER A 57 -11.53 13.15 25.56
C SER A 57 -10.24 13.97 25.57
N ALA A 58 -9.60 14.08 26.74
CA ALA A 58 -8.33 14.79 26.87
C ALA A 58 -7.19 14.12 26.09
N ALA A 59 -7.14 12.78 26.08
CA ALA A 59 -6.13 12.04 25.35
C ALA A 59 -6.29 12.18 23.82
N VAL A 60 -7.52 12.10 23.31
CA VAL A 60 -7.84 12.29 21.88
C VAL A 60 -7.48 13.72 21.43
N LEU A 61 -7.89 14.74 22.19
CA LEU A 61 -7.57 16.14 21.86
C LEU A 61 -6.07 16.43 21.97
N ARG A 62 -5.36 15.79 22.90
CA ARG A 62 -3.90 15.91 23.03
C ARG A 62 -3.19 15.28 21.82
N ASP A 63 -3.58 14.08 21.41
CA ASP A 63 -3.03 13.44 20.20
C ASP A 63 -3.28 14.30 18.96
N ALA A 64 -4.52 14.77 18.78
CA ALA A 64 -4.88 15.65 17.68
C ALA A 64 -4.05 16.95 17.69
N SER A 65 -3.82 17.55 18.86
CA SER A 65 -2.99 18.73 19.03
C SER A 65 -1.52 18.47 18.67
N VAL A 66 -0.94 17.37 19.15
CA VAL A 66 0.45 17.00 18.85
C VAL A 66 0.65 16.78 17.35
N ARG A 67 -0.29 16.07 16.68
CA ARG A 67 -0.17 15.75 15.25
C ARG A 67 -0.45 16.93 14.33
N SER A 68 -1.44 17.76 14.67
CA SER A 68 -1.84 18.92 13.86
C SER A 68 -1.07 20.20 14.18
N GLY A 69 -0.35 20.23 15.31
CA GLY A 69 0.17 21.44 15.97
C GLY A 69 -0.88 22.53 16.26
N VAL A 70 -2.17 22.22 16.19
CA VAL A 70 -3.27 23.10 16.61
C VAL A 70 -3.38 23.03 18.13
N LYS A 71 -3.61 24.16 18.79
CA LYS A 71 -3.74 24.18 20.25
C LYS A 71 -5.05 23.49 20.65
N ILE A 72 -5.03 22.75 21.76
CA ILE A 72 -6.21 22.03 22.28
C ILE A 72 -7.50 22.89 22.33
N PRO A 73 -7.47 24.18 22.75
CA PRO A 73 -8.68 25.02 22.77
C PRO A 73 -9.30 25.26 21.39
N ASP A 74 -8.53 25.12 20.31
CA ASP A 74 -8.98 25.30 18.93
C ASP A 74 -9.46 23.98 18.29
N LEU A 75 -9.48 22.89 19.07
CA LEU A 75 -9.94 21.56 18.65
C LEU A 75 -11.31 21.26 19.25
N GLN A 76 -12.16 20.57 18.48
CA GLN A 76 -13.51 20.23 18.93
C GLN A 76 -13.83 18.77 18.62
N ILE A 77 -14.26 18.00 19.63
CA ILE A 77 -14.93 16.72 19.39
C ILE A 77 -16.35 17.04 18.90
N SER A 78 -16.65 16.74 17.64
CA SER A 78 -17.94 17.02 17.02
C SER A 78 -18.92 15.85 17.07
N GLN A 79 -18.42 14.62 17.21
CA GLN A 79 -19.25 13.42 17.28
C GLN A 79 -18.58 12.34 18.12
N VAL A 80 -19.39 11.59 18.87
CA VAL A 80 -18.98 10.41 19.62
C VAL A 80 -20.02 9.32 19.35
N THR A 81 -19.58 8.22 18.76
CA THR A 81 -20.45 7.09 18.42
C THR A 81 -19.94 5.85 19.15
N PRO A 82 -20.69 5.30 20.13
CA PRO A 82 -20.35 4.02 20.74
C PRO A 82 -20.24 2.93 19.67
N THR A 83 -19.21 2.11 19.74
CA THR A 83 -18.92 1.11 18.70
C THR A 83 -18.31 -0.14 19.31
N THR A 84 -18.75 -1.29 18.81
CA THR A 84 -18.08 -2.58 19.06
C THR A 84 -17.21 -2.91 17.86
N PHE A 85 -15.91 -2.84 18.04
CA PHE A 85 -14.94 -3.21 17.01
C PHE A 85 -14.81 -4.72 16.96
N SER A 86 -14.93 -5.30 15.76
CA SER A 86 -15.01 -6.75 15.55
C SER A 86 -13.72 -7.51 15.84
N ASN A 87 -12.57 -6.85 15.76
CA ASN A 87 -11.27 -7.44 16.06
C ASN A 87 -10.28 -6.42 16.67
N ARG A 88 -9.24 -6.96 17.29
CA ARG A 88 -8.17 -6.20 17.94
C ARG A 88 -7.23 -5.49 16.97
N CYS A 89 -7.32 -5.81 15.69
CA CYS A 89 -6.46 -5.29 14.63
C CYS A 89 -6.81 -3.85 14.25
N MET A 90 -7.92 -3.33 14.77
CA MET A 90 -8.21 -1.91 14.78
C MET A 90 -7.39 -1.12 15.80
N PHE A 91 -6.72 -1.80 16.73
CA PHE A 91 -5.96 -1.19 17.84
C PHE A 91 -4.52 -1.72 18.01
N GLU A 92 -4.17 -2.88 17.43
CA GLU A 92 -2.86 -3.51 17.60
C GLU A 92 -2.13 -3.75 16.28
N PHE A 93 -0.82 -3.44 16.32
CA PHE A 93 0.08 -3.25 15.18
C PHE A 93 1.16 -4.35 15.06
N LYS A 94 0.81 -5.63 15.28
CA LYS A 94 1.79 -6.72 15.13
C LYS A 94 1.33 -7.79 14.15
N GLU A 95 2.32 -8.42 13.51
CA GLU A 95 2.21 -9.33 12.38
C GLU A 95 1.13 -10.39 12.54
N VAL A 96 0.36 -10.56 11.46
CA VAL A 96 -0.76 -11.50 11.34
C VAL A 96 -1.86 -11.23 12.38
N CYS A 97 -2.72 -10.27 12.03
CA CYS A 97 -4.06 -10.19 12.59
C CYS A 97 -4.80 -11.50 12.29
N THR A 98 -4.88 -12.41 13.27
CA THR A 98 -5.82 -13.53 13.15
C THR A 98 -7.22 -12.93 13.19
N LYS A 99 -8.11 -13.36 12.28
CA LYS A 99 -9.53 -12.95 12.27
C LYS A 99 -10.32 -13.47 13.47
N GLU A 100 -9.63 -13.81 14.56
CA GLU A 100 -10.25 -14.24 15.80
C GLU A 100 -11.15 -13.11 16.31
N PHE A 101 -12.45 -13.38 16.36
CA PHE A 101 -13.44 -12.41 16.80
C PHE A 101 -13.29 -12.19 18.31
N LYS A 102 -12.52 -11.16 18.67
CA LYS A 102 -12.36 -10.65 20.04
C LYS A 102 -12.86 -9.21 20.07
N PRO A 103 -14.17 -9.01 20.31
CA PRO A 103 -14.78 -7.71 20.18
C PRO A 103 -14.23 -6.74 21.22
N ILE A 104 -13.93 -5.51 20.80
CA ILE A 104 -13.46 -4.44 21.67
C ILE A 104 -14.55 -3.37 21.72
N GLN A 105 -14.97 -3.05 22.92
CA GLN A 105 -15.91 -1.97 23.16
C GLN A 105 -15.17 -0.63 23.18
N GLY A 106 -15.77 0.39 22.58
CA GLY A 106 -15.17 1.70 22.47
C GLY A 106 -16.05 2.72 21.77
N TRP A 107 -15.42 3.72 21.16
CA TRP A 107 -16.06 4.81 20.45
C TRP A 107 -15.34 5.11 19.15
N VAL A 108 -16.11 5.48 18.11
CA VAL A 108 -15.63 6.29 17.01
C VAL A 108 -15.83 7.76 17.39
N VAL A 109 -14.75 8.53 17.42
CA VAL A 109 -14.73 9.93 17.83
C VAL A 109 -14.32 10.80 16.66
N VAL A 110 -15.14 11.77 16.28
CA VAL A 110 -14.82 12.72 15.21
C VAL A 110 -14.29 14.01 15.83
N VAL A 111 -13.06 14.38 15.51
CA VAL A 111 -12.40 15.61 15.94
C VAL A 111 -12.30 16.58 14.78
N LYS A 112 -12.83 17.79 14.94
CA LYS A 112 -12.63 18.89 14.01
C LYS A 112 -11.25 19.51 14.23
N VAL A 113 -10.45 19.52 13.19
CA VAL A 113 -9.12 20.13 13.13
C VAL A 113 -9.12 21.13 11.98
N LYS A 114 -9.31 22.42 12.29
CA LYS A 114 -9.52 23.48 11.29
C LYS A 114 -10.71 23.15 10.37
N GLN A 115 -10.47 22.96 9.07
CA GLN A 115 -11.47 22.61 8.05
C GLN A 115 -11.60 21.09 7.82
N GLN A 116 -10.90 20.27 8.60
CA GLN A 116 -10.90 18.81 8.47
C GLN A 116 -11.63 18.15 9.64
N SER A 117 -12.10 16.92 9.40
CA SER A 117 -12.66 16.03 10.42
C SER A 117 -11.81 14.77 10.47
N TRP A 118 -11.32 14.42 11.66
CA TRP A 118 -10.49 13.24 11.88
C TRP A 118 -11.26 12.22 12.71
N ASN A 119 -11.34 10.98 12.23
CA ASN A 119 -11.96 9.91 12.97
C ASN A 119 -10.91 9.21 13.84
N TYR A 120 -11.29 8.94 15.08
CA TYR A 120 -10.50 8.19 16.04
C TYR A 120 -11.28 6.96 16.46
N HIS A 121 -10.63 5.81 16.43
CA HIS A 121 -11.07 4.60 17.12
C HIS A 121 -10.47 4.61 18.52
N VAL A 122 -11.33 4.53 19.52
CA VAL A 122 -10.91 4.63 20.91
C VAL A 122 -11.50 3.49 21.72
N SER A 123 -10.67 2.66 22.36
CA SER A 123 -11.14 1.57 23.20
C SER A 123 -11.53 2.08 24.61
N GLN A 124 -12.33 1.29 25.34
CA GLN A 124 -12.56 1.51 26.78
C GLN A 124 -11.26 1.48 27.59
N SER A 125 -10.26 0.70 27.15
CA SER A 125 -8.93 0.65 27.76
C SER A 125 -8.04 1.84 27.40
N SER A 126 -8.60 2.88 26.76
CA SER A 126 -7.91 4.12 26.35
C SER A 126 -6.84 3.93 25.25
N GLN A 127 -6.90 2.83 24.48
CA GLN A 127 -6.13 2.72 23.24
C GLN A 127 -6.76 3.66 22.20
N ILE A 128 -5.94 4.50 21.57
CA ILE A 128 -6.38 5.51 20.60
C ILE A 128 -5.66 5.24 19.28
N VAL A 129 -6.45 5.05 18.22
CA VAL A 129 -5.97 4.95 16.84
C VAL A 129 -6.72 5.97 16.02
N ILE A 130 -6.00 6.68 15.15
CA ILE A 130 -6.59 7.62 14.21
C ILE A 130 -6.79 6.91 12.87
N ASP A 131 -7.87 7.23 12.16
CA ASP A 131 -8.07 6.71 10.81
C ASP A 131 -6.90 7.08 9.89
N PRO A 132 -6.53 6.18 8.97
CA PRO A 132 -5.49 6.48 8.00
C PRO A 132 -5.84 7.66 7.10
N ASN A 133 -4.81 8.19 6.43
CA ASN A 133 -4.95 9.12 5.30
C ASN A 133 -5.35 10.53 5.65
N ILE A 134 -4.87 10.97 6.80
CA ILE A 134 -5.02 12.33 7.26
C ILE A 134 -3.84 13.18 6.77
N ASN A 135 -4.19 14.28 6.11
CA ASN A 135 -3.24 15.29 5.66
C ASN A 135 -3.15 16.39 6.71
N PHE A 136 -1.98 16.61 7.30
CA PHE A 136 -1.80 17.72 8.22
C PHE A 136 -1.55 18.99 7.41
N SER A 137 -2.58 19.84 7.33
CA SER A 137 -2.57 21.04 6.48
C SER A 137 -1.63 22.15 6.98
N ASN A 138 -1.13 22.05 8.21
CA ASN A 138 -0.02 22.84 8.71
C ASN A 138 0.63 22.05 9.83
N VAL A 139 1.94 21.75 9.74
CA VAL A 139 2.94 21.76 10.82
C VAL A 139 4.19 21.01 10.39
N SER A 140 5.33 21.64 10.63
CA SER A 140 6.68 21.31 10.17
C SER A 140 6.95 21.56 8.68
N GLN A 141 7.78 22.57 8.44
CA GLN A 141 8.59 22.67 7.23
C GLN A 141 9.31 21.32 7.05
N LEU A 142 9.26 20.74 5.84
CA LEU A 142 9.92 19.46 5.55
C LEU A 142 11.35 19.50 6.10
N PRO A 143 11.75 18.59 7.02
CA PRO A 143 13.07 18.63 7.62
C PRO A 143 14.17 18.71 6.57
N ARG A 144 15.18 19.57 6.80
CA ARG A 144 16.22 19.84 5.79
C ARG A 144 16.97 18.59 5.34
N THR A 145 17.16 17.63 6.26
CA THR A 145 17.75 16.32 5.96
C THR A 145 16.92 15.54 4.95
N ILE A 146 15.59 15.56 5.08
CA ILE A 146 14.65 14.92 4.17
C ILE A 146 14.58 15.66 2.85
N SER A 147 14.46 17.00 2.87
CA SER A 147 14.45 17.80 1.64
C SER A 147 15.71 17.56 0.81
N ASN A 148 16.88 17.51 1.44
CA ASN A 148 18.14 17.27 0.75
C ASN A 148 18.20 15.87 0.13
N LYS A 149 17.71 14.84 0.84
CA LYS A 149 17.67 13.47 0.29
C LYS A 149 16.73 13.37 -0.91
N VAL A 150 15.54 13.95 -0.83
CA VAL A 150 14.56 13.97 -1.94
C VAL A 150 15.10 14.72 -3.15
N LEU A 151 15.65 15.93 -2.95
CA LEU A 151 16.26 16.73 -4.01
C LEU A 151 17.46 16.02 -4.66
N SER A 152 18.29 15.36 -3.85
CA SER A 152 19.44 14.59 -4.35
C SER A 152 18.99 13.38 -5.17
N ASP A 153 17.99 12.62 -4.70
CA ASP A 153 17.46 11.48 -5.43
C ASP A 153 16.85 11.90 -6.77
N ALA A 154 16.00 12.93 -6.77
CA ALA A 154 15.37 13.47 -7.98
C ALA A 154 16.42 13.98 -8.98
N ALA A 155 17.44 14.71 -8.51
CA ALA A 155 18.53 15.22 -9.35
C ALA A 155 19.32 14.09 -10.01
N ASN A 156 19.67 13.06 -9.23
CA ASN A 156 20.39 11.89 -9.72
C ASN A 156 19.59 11.13 -10.79
N ARG A 157 18.30 10.87 -10.53
CA ARG A 157 17.40 10.20 -11.47
C ARG A 157 17.19 10.98 -12.76
N ALA A 158 17.07 12.30 -12.65
CA ALA A 158 16.88 13.19 -13.79
C ALA A 158 18.17 13.51 -14.56
N GLY A 159 19.34 13.15 -14.02
CA GLY A 159 20.64 13.48 -14.62
C GLY A 159 20.94 14.98 -14.67
N VAL A 160 20.43 15.76 -13.70
CA VAL A 160 20.58 17.22 -13.67
C VAL A 160 21.12 17.70 -12.32
N PRO A 161 21.71 18.91 -12.23
CA PRO A 161 22.19 19.45 -10.96
C PRO A 161 21.05 19.65 -9.94
N SER A 162 21.27 19.36 -8.65
CA SER A 162 20.23 19.51 -7.61
C SER A 162 19.63 20.92 -7.53
N ARG A 163 20.38 21.96 -7.92
CA ARG A 163 19.90 23.35 -7.99
C ARG A 163 18.78 23.58 -9.02
N SER A 164 18.65 22.71 -10.03
CA SER A 164 17.55 22.80 -11.01
C SER A 164 16.29 22.07 -10.57
N ILE A 165 16.32 21.39 -9.42
CA ILE A 165 15.20 20.67 -8.84
C ILE A 165 14.60 21.51 -7.71
N LYS A 166 13.28 21.58 -7.63
CA LYS A 166 12.58 22.35 -6.58
C LYS A 166 11.47 21.55 -5.95
N ILE A 167 11.39 21.52 -4.62
CA ILE A 167 10.19 21.05 -3.93
C ILE A 167 9.13 22.13 -4.07
N ILE A 168 7.99 21.80 -4.66
CA ILE A 168 6.87 22.72 -4.88
C ILE A 168 5.73 22.50 -3.88
N ARG A 169 5.66 21.31 -3.26
CA ARG A 169 4.70 21.00 -2.20
C ARG A 169 5.27 19.95 -1.25
N SER A 170 4.97 20.07 0.02
CA SER A 170 5.21 19.02 1.02
C SER A 170 4.05 18.97 1.99
N THR A 171 3.43 17.80 2.12
CA THR A 171 2.27 17.58 2.99
C THR A 171 2.62 16.47 3.97
N GLN A 172 2.64 16.75 5.27
CA GLN A 172 2.77 15.69 6.27
C GLN A 172 1.51 14.82 6.23
N LYS A 173 1.68 13.50 6.25
CA LYS A 173 0.63 12.52 6.01
C LYS A 173 0.86 11.26 6.84
N ILE A 174 -0.23 10.63 7.27
CA ILE A 174 -0.20 9.25 7.77
C ILE A 174 -0.74 8.35 6.66
N PHE A 175 0.13 7.49 6.13
CA PHE A 175 -0.24 6.47 5.16
C PHE A 175 -0.77 5.26 5.91
N GLY A 176 -1.92 4.70 5.50
CA GLY A 176 -2.59 3.70 6.34
C GLY A 176 -1.94 2.33 6.43
N ASN A 177 -1.12 1.99 5.45
CA ASN A 177 -0.29 0.80 5.47
C ASN A 177 0.95 1.03 4.61
N SER A 178 1.95 0.15 4.78
CA SER A 178 3.17 0.16 3.96
C SER A 178 2.87 0.12 2.46
N CYS A 179 1.88 -0.66 2.03
CA CYS A 179 1.46 -0.70 0.62
C CYS A 179 1.07 0.69 0.10
N GLN A 180 0.25 1.44 0.83
CA GLN A 180 -0.16 2.78 0.43
C GLN A 180 1.01 3.78 0.47
N PHE A 181 1.87 3.70 1.49
CA PHE A 181 3.12 4.47 1.53
C PHE A 181 3.97 4.20 0.29
N ASN A 182 3.94 2.98 -0.21
CA ASN A 182 4.69 2.60 -1.38
C ASN A 182 3.99 2.92 -2.71
N PHE A 183 2.76 3.44 -2.78
CA PHE A 183 1.94 3.58 -4.02
C PHE A 183 1.29 2.29 -4.53
N GLY A 184 1.01 1.36 -3.63
CA GLY A 184 0.29 0.15 -3.97
C GLY A 184 -1.20 0.33 -4.19
N GLU A 185 -1.71 -0.38 -5.20
CA GLU A 185 -3.12 -0.34 -5.58
C GLU A 185 -3.95 -1.36 -4.80
N ILE A 186 -3.33 -2.49 -4.44
CA ILE A 186 -3.96 -3.55 -3.64
C ILE A 186 -3.21 -3.70 -2.33
N CYS A 187 -3.85 -3.24 -1.25
CA CYS A 187 -3.30 -3.31 0.08
C CYS A 187 -4.05 -4.32 0.95
N THR A 188 -3.33 -4.99 1.84
CA THR A 188 -3.96 -5.84 2.86
C THR A 188 -4.79 -4.98 3.80
N GLN A 189 -5.79 -5.58 4.45
CA GLN A 189 -6.61 -4.90 5.46
C GLN A 189 -5.85 -4.66 6.78
N GLN A 190 -4.55 -4.96 6.82
CA GLN A 190 -3.72 -4.70 7.97
C GLN A 190 -3.42 -3.20 8.04
N TYR A 191 -3.77 -2.60 9.17
CA TYR A 191 -3.46 -1.21 9.48
C TYR A 191 -2.06 -1.14 10.10
N ASP A 192 -1.11 -0.60 9.34
CA ASP A 192 0.30 -0.44 9.74
C ASP A 192 0.80 0.93 9.29
N PRO A 193 0.41 2.00 10.02
CA PRO A 193 0.50 3.34 9.52
C PRO A 193 1.95 3.81 9.43
N VAL A 194 2.30 4.38 8.30
CA VAL A 194 3.60 5.04 8.11
C VAL A 194 3.38 6.53 8.26
N GLU A 195 3.96 7.13 9.30
CA GLU A 195 4.02 8.59 9.41
C GLU A 195 5.10 9.14 8.47
N GLY A 196 4.79 10.22 7.77
CA GLY A 196 5.75 10.79 6.82
C GLY A 196 5.24 12.02 6.09
N TRP A 197 5.76 12.21 4.88
CA TRP A 197 5.41 13.30 3.98
C TRP A 197 5.14 12.78 2.58
N GLU A 198 4.14 13.36 1.93
CA GLU A 198 4.00 13.39 0.49
C GLU A 198 4.71 14.65 -0.03
N VAL A 199 5.72 14.50 -0.88
CA VAL A 199 6.57 15.58 -1.36
C VAL A 199 6.45 15.65 -2.88
N VAL A 200 6.05 16.80 -3.41
CA VAL A 200 5.98 17.03 -4.86
C VAL A 200 7.16 17.89 -5.28
N VAL A 201 7.91 17.39 -6.25
CA VAL A 201 9.14 17.97 -6.76
C VAL A 201 8.95 18.36 -8.22
N LYS A 202 9.30 19.59 -8.60
CA LYS A 202 9.39 20.01 -10.00
C LYS A 202 10.74 19.60 -10.57
N VAL A 203 10.70 18.80 -11.64
CA VAL A 203 11.85 18.31 -12.39
C VAL A 203 11.64 18.69 -13.86
N LYS A 204 12.41 19.68 -14.35
CA LYS A 204 12.17 20.30 -15.66
C LYS A 204 10.70 20.79 -15.75
N GLU A 205 9.90 20.27 -16.68
CA GLU A 205 8.47 20.61 -16.82
C GLU A 205 7.52 19.59 -16.18
N GLU A 206 8.06 18.59 -15.48
CA GLU A 206 7.28 17.54 -14.81
C GLU A 206 7.20 17.74 -13.30
N SER A 207 6.19 17.12 -12.70
CA SER A 207 6.03 17.04 -11.25
C SER A 207 6.12 15.59 -10.79
N TRP A 208 7.01 15.34 -9.84
CA TRP A 208 7.31 14.01 -9.30
C TRP A 208 6.84 13.94 -7.86
N THR A 209 6.03 12.93 -7.53
CA THR A 209 5.51 12.71 -6.18
C THR A 209 6.36 11.67 -5.46
N TYR A 210 6.81 12.01 -4.26
CA TYR A 210 7.55 11.15 -3.36
C TYR A 210 6.74 10.90 -2.09
N HIS A 211 6.85 9.70 -1.53
CA HIS A 211 6.50 9.42 -0.13
C HIS A 211 7.78 9.22 0.67
N VAL A 212 7.86 9.86 1.83
CA VAL A 212 9.04 9.79 2.71
C VAL A 212 8.60 9.54 4.14
N ASN A 213 9.15 8.54 4.81
CA ASN A 213 8.79 8.26 6.19
C ASN A 213 9.38 9.29 7.17
N LYS A 214 8.89 9.30 8.41
CA LYS A 214 9.25 10.30 9.44
C LYS A 214 10.76 10.45 9.67
N SER A 215 11.52 9.35 9.56
CA SER A 215 12.98 9.33 9.74
C SER A 215 13.76 9.72 8.47
N GLY A 216 13.11 9.75 7.31
CA GLY A 216 13.76 9.89 6.02
C GLY A 216 14.64 8.69 5.64
N SER A 217 14.40 7.51 6.21
CA SER A 217 15.09 6.27 5.84
C SER A 217 14.46 5.59 4.62
N GLN A 218 13.16 5.78 4.41
CA GLN A 218 12.45 5.29 3.23
C GLN A 218 11.98 6.48 2.40
N ILE A 219 12.37 6.49 1.12
CA ILE A 219 12.00 7.49 0.13
C ILE A 219 11.56 6.72 -1.10
N VAL A 220 10.29 6.88 -1.47
CA VAL A 220 9.66 6.14 -2.56
C VAL A 220 9.15 7.14 -3.57
N LEU A 221 9.53 6.94 -4.83
CA LEU A 221 9.05 7.73 -5.96
C LEU A 221 7.79 7.08 -6.53
N ASP A 222 6.78 7.87 -6.88
CA ASP A 222 5.60 7.38 -7.60
C ASP A 222 6.04 6.71 -8.91
N PRO A 223 5.82 5.41 -9.09
CA PRO A 223 6.28 4.67 -10.27
C PRO A 223 5.54 5.06 -11.55
N LYS A 224 4.44 5.82 -11.45
CA LYS A 224 3.68 6.31 -12.61
C LYS A 224 4.41 7.43 -13.35
N ILE A 225 5.51 7.94 -12.79
CA ILE A 225 6.34 8.96 -13.44
C ILE A 225 7.05 8.38 -14.66
N LEU A 226 6.95 9.09 -15.78
CA LEU A 226 7.66 8.75 -17.01
C LEU A 226 9.15 9.01 -16.80
N ALA A 227 9.93 7.95 -16.83
CA ALA A 227 11.33 8.03 -16.46
C ALA A 227 12.16 8.78 -17.52
N THR A 228 13.12 9.58 -17.07
CA THR A 228 13.94 10.44 -17.92
C THR A 228 15.08 9.65 -18.58
N GLU A 229 15.26 9.83 -19.88
CA GLU A 229 16.36 9.22 -20.64
C GLU A 229 17.73 9.76 -20.23
N GLY A 230 18.74 8.89 -20.14
CA GLY A 230 20.15 9.28 -19.99
C GLY A 230 20.69 9.29 -18.56
N SER A 231 20.01 8.63 -17.61
CA SER A 231 20.54 8.40 -16.27
C SER A 231 21.86 7.62 -16.32
N LYS A 232 22.90 8.04 -15.60
CA LYS A 232 24.18 7.34 -15.58
C LYS A 232 24.02 5.91 -15.02
N LEU A 233 24.21 4.90 -15.86
CA LEU A 233 24.22 3.50 -15.44
C LEU A 233 25.56 3.16 -14.78
N PRO A 234 25.58 2.59 -13.55
CA PRO A 234 26.81 2.14 -12.92
C PRO A 234 27.52 1.07 -13.77
N GLU A 235 28.85 1.16 -13.87
CA GLU A 235 29.67 0.28 -14.70
C GLU A 235 29.47 -1.22 -14.38
N LYS A 236 29.46 -1.58 -13.09
CA LYS A 236 29.18 -2.97 -12.66
C LYS A 236 27.82 -3.51 -13.13
N ILE A 237 26.85 -2.63 -13.33
CA ILE A 237 25.51 -3.01 -13.82
C ILE A 237 25.53 -3.11 -15.33
N ALA A 238 26.18 -2.17 -16.01
CA ALA A 238 26.42 -2.24 -17.45
C ALA A 238 27.12 -3.55 -17.84
N GLU A 239 28.19 -3.91 -17.12
CA GLU A 239 28.92 -5.18 -17.31
C GLU A 239 28.02 -6.40 -17.14
N LYS A 240 27.19 -6.45 -16.09
CA LYS A 240 26.26 -7.56 -15.88
C LYS A 240 25.25 -7.71 -17.02
N VAL A 241 24.67 -6.61 -17.49
CA VAL A 241 23.73 -6.61 -18.61
C VAL A 241 24.41 -7.08 -19.89
N LEU A 242 25.60 -6.56 -20.19
CA LEU A 242 26.38 -6.92 -21.38
C LEU A 242 26.83 -8.40 -21.35
N ASN A 243 27.24 -8.90 -20.19
CA ASN A 243 27.65 -10.29 -20.02
C ASN A 243 26.47 -11.26 -20.20
N ASP A 244 25.30 -10.98 -19.60
CA ASP A 244 24.11 -11.80 -19.84
C ASP A 244 23.68 -11.79 -21.32
N ALA A 245 23.72 -10.63 -21.97
CA ALA A 245 23.43 -10.51 -23.39
C ALA A 245 24.43 -11.28 -24.26
N TYR A 246 25.72 -11.26 -23.91
CA TYR A 246 26.78 -12.04 -24.56
C TYR A 246 26.50 -13.54 -24.45
N GLU A 247 26.23 -14.03 -23.24
CA GLU A 247 25.94 -15.45 -22.99
C GLU A 247 24.69 -15.93 -23.77
N ARG A 248 23.64 -15.11 -23.83
CA ARG A 248 22.40 -15.44 -24.57
C ARG A 248 22.55 -15.40 -26.08
N SER A 249 23.25 -14.40 -26.60
CA SER A 249 23.37 -14.18 -28.04
C SER A 249 24.50 -14.98 -28.68
N ARG A 250 25.52 -15.37 -27.89
CA ARG A 250 26.79 -15.93 -28.36
C ARG A 250 27.51 -15.07 -29.41
N LEU A 251 27.23 -13.76 -29.41
CA LEU A 251 27.87 -12.79 -30.29
C LEU A 251 29.06 -12.17 -29.58
N GLU A 252 30.06 -11.74 -30.32
CA GLU A 252 31.18 -10.99 -29.73
C GLU A 252 30.69 -9.67 -29.11
N THR A 253 31.29 -9.27 -27.99
CA THR A 253 30.92 -8.07 -27.21
C THR A 253 30.84 -6.79 -28.05
N ARG A 254 31.62 -6.66 -29.12
CA ARG A 254 31.57 -5.52 -30.05
C ARG A 254 30.23 -5.36 -30.80
N ALA A 255 29.46 -6.44 -30.93
CA ALA A 255 28.14 -6.45 -31.57
C ALA A 255 26.98 -6.14 -30.59
N ILE A 256 27.30 -5.96 -29.30
CA ILE A 256 26.35 -5.69 -28.23
C ILE A 256 26.64 -4.30 -27.66
N LYS A 257 25.66 -3.40 -27.70
CA LYS A 257 25.85 -2.02 -27.23
C LYS A 257 24.66 -1.56 -26.40
N ILE A 258 24.92 -0.96 -25.25
CA ILE A 258 23.89 -0.23 -24.51
C ILE A 258 23.52 1.01 -25.33
N THR A 259 22.25 1.14 -25.69
CA THR A 259 21.74 2.25 -26.51
C THR A 259 20.95 3.25 -25.70
N ARG A 260 20.28 2.80 -24.63
CA ARG A 260 19.48 3.67 -23.77
C ARG A 260 19.43 3.13 -22.36
N THR A 261 19.43 4.04 -21.39
CA THR A 261 19.33 3.72 -19.97
C THR A 261 18.35 4.67 -19.31
N ILE A 262 17.49 4.10 -18.48
CA ILE A 262 16.40 4.82 -17.83
C ILE A 262 16.34 4.35 -16.38
N GLN A 263 16.71 5.20 -15.43
CA GLN A 263 16.53 4.89 -14.01
C GLN A 263 15.03 4.94 -13.67
N LYS A 264 14.50 3.86 -13.12
CA LYS A 264 13.06 3.63 -12.94
C LYS A 264 12.78 2.93 -11.62
N THR A 265 11.60 3.17 -11.07
CA THR A 265 11.07 2.40 -9.94
C THR A 265 9.95 1.52 -10.48
N PHE A 266 10.15 0.22 -10.44
CA PHE A 266 9.18 -0.77 -10.91
C PHE A 266 8.20 -1.05 -9.79
N SER A 267 6.90 -0.95 -10.06
CA SER A 267 5.85 -1.01 -9.03
C SER A 267 5.79 -2.34 -8.26
N ASN A 268 6.15 -3.45 -8.91
CA ASN A 268 6.20 -4.77 -8.30
C ASN A 268 7.08 -5.73 -9.13
N SER A 269 7.27 -6.93 -8.60
CA SER A 269 8.04 -7.97 -9.28
C SER A 269 7.44 -8.42 -10.62
N CYS A 270 6.14 -8.22 -10.87
CA CYS A 270 5.51 -8.53 -12.15
C CYS A 270 6.01 -7.60 -13.25
N VAL A 271 5.98 -6.30 -12.95
CA VAL A 271 6.49 -5.26 -13.86
C VAL A 271 8.00 -5.41 -14.03
N PHE A 272 8.72 -5.78 -12.96
CA PHE A 272 10.16 -5.97 -13.01
C PHE A 272 10.59 -7.21 -13.82
N ASN A 273 10.00 -8.38 -13.59
CA ASN A 273 10.39 -9.65 -14.24
C ASN A 273 9.52 -10.04 -15.46
N PHE A 274 8.67 -9.15 -15.96
CA PHE A 274 7.76 -9.43 -17.09
C PHE A 274 6.83 -10.65 -16.85
N GLY A 275 6.41 -10.88 -15.61
CA GLY A 275 5.74 -12.11 -15.19
C GLY A 275 4.22 -12.10 -15.39
N GLU A 276 3.68 -13.23 -15.88
CA GLU A 276 2.23 -13.46 -16.11
C GLU A 276 1.47 -13.93 -14.86
N VAL A 277 2.15 -14.46 -13.83
CA VAL A 277 1.54 -14.86 -12.55
C VAL A 277 2.43 -14.43 -11.39
N CYS A 278 1.99 -13.41 -10.67
CA CYS A 278 2.60 -12.91 -9.46
C CYS A 278 1.54 -12.12 -8.69
N THR A 279 1.76 -11.93 -7.39
CA THR A 279 0.86 -11.12 -6.60
C THR A 279 0.95 -9.69 -7.10
N GLN A 280 -0.19 -9.06 -7.40
CA GLN A 280 -0.27 -7.62 -7.70
C GLN A 280 0.04 -6.74 -6.46
N GLN A 281 0.60 -7.35 -5.42
CA GLN A 281 1.13 -6.65 -4.27
C GLN A 281 2.22 -5.70 -4.76
N TYR A 282 2.08 -4.45 -4.37
CA TYR A 282 3.04 -3.43 -4.69
C TYR A 282 4.30 -3.63 -3.83
N ASP A 283 5.43 -3.83 -4.50
CA ASP A 283 6.74 -4.07 -3.91
C ASP A 283 7.76 -3.32 -4.79
N PRO A 284 8.03 -2.03 -4.50
CA PRO A 284 8.75 -1.17 -5.40
C PRO A 284 10.20 -1.63 -5.51
N ILE A 285 10.65 -1.89 -6.73
CA ILE A 285 12.04 -2.23 -7.02
C ILE A 285 12.64 -1.03 -7.72
N ASP A 286 13.56 -0.35 -7.05
CA ASP A 286 14.38 0.64 -7.71
C ASP A 286 15.40 -0.05 -8.64
N GLY A 287 15.61 0.52 -9.82
CA GLY A 287 16.54 -0.04 -10.78
C GLY A 287 16.70 0.79 -12.05
N TRP A 288 17.09 0.10 -13.12
CA TRP A 288 17.17 0.65 -14.45
C TRP A 288 16.43 -0.23 -15.45
N GLU A 289 15.80 0.41 -16.41
CA GLU A 289 15.44 -0.16 -17.69
C GLU A 289 16.59 0.13 -18.66
N VAL A 290 17.24 -0.91 -19.17
CA VAL A 290 18.43 -0.83 -20.02
C VAL A 290 18.10 -1.42 -21.38
N VAL A 291 18.11 -0.59 -22.40
CA VAL A 291 17.93 -1.05 -23.79
C VAL A 291 19.30 -1.25 -24.41
N ILE A 292 19.51 -2.43 -24.97
CA ILE A 292 20.72 -2.78 -25.69
C ILE A 292 20.39 -3.11 -27.15
N SER A 293 21.34 -2.87 -28.05
CA SER A 293 21.30 -3.35 -29.42
C SER A 293 22.10 -4.64 -29.52
N VAL A 294 21.49 -5.68 -30.08
CA VAL A 294 22.07 -7.00 -30.36
C VAL A 294 21.75 -7.37 -31.80
N ASN A 295 22.75 -7.37 -32.69
CA ASN A 295 22.59 -7.72 -34.11
C ASN A 295 21.36 -7.06 -34.79
N ASN A 296 21.26 -5.73 -34.68
CA ASN A 296 20.15 -4.91 -35.20
C ASN A 296 18.77 -5.13 -34.55
N GLN A 297 18.69 -5.89 -33.45
CA GLN A 297 17.51 -5.98 -32.60
C GLN A 297 17.71 -5.16 -31.32
N PHE A 298 16.62 -4.79 -30.66
CA PHE A 298 16.66 -4.14 -29.36
C PHE A 298 16.11 -5.07 -28.27
N TRP A 299 16.91 -5.23 -27.22
CA TRP A 299 16.54 -6.02 -26.04
C TRP A 299 16.42 -5.06 -24.86
N THR A 300 15.35 -5.21 -24.08
CA THR A 300 15.08 -4.40 -22.90
C THR A 300 15.33 -5.22 -21.65
N TYR A 301 16.18 -4.72 -20.78
CA TYR A 301 16.50 -5.33 -19.50
C TYR A 301 15.92 -4.51 -18.36
N HIS A 302 15.39 -5.17 -17.33
CA HIS A 302 15.15 -4.59 -16.02
C HIS A 302 16.22 -5.09 -15.05
N VAL A 303 16.86 -4.17 -14.34
CA VAL A 303 17.94 -4.49 -13.40
C VAL A 303 17.78 -3.69 -12.12
N ASP A 304 17.91 -4.32 -10.96
CA ASP A 304 17.75 -3.65 -9.67
C ASP A 304 18.99 -2.79 -9.31
N ARG A 305 18.88 -1.99 -8.24
CA ARG A 305 19.96 -1.10 -7.78
C ARG A 305 21.30 -1.77 -7.50
N THR A 306 21.30 -3.08 -7.21
CA THR A 306 22.50 -3.85 -6.87
C THR A 306 23.04 -4.65 -8.07
N GLY A 307 22.25 -4.74 -9.15
CA GLY A 307 22.46 -5.67 -10.24
C GLY A 307 22.31 -7.14 -9.83
N SER A 308 21.70 -7.43 -8.67
CA SER A 308 21.47 -8.81 -8.20
C SER A 308 20.30 -9.46 -8.92
N ARG A 309 19.32 -8.65 -9.32
CA ARG A 309 18.16 -9.07 -10.10
C ARG A 309 18.27 -8.49 -11.49
N LEU A 310 18.23 -9.33 -12.50
CA LEU A 310 18.31 -8.98 -13.91
C LEU A 310 17.26 -9.78 -14.67
N ALA A 311 16.39 -9.10 -15.41
CA ALA A 311 15.36 -9.70 -16.24
C ALA A 311 15.42 -9.14 -17.66
N LEU A 312 15.32 -10.01 -18.66
CA LEU A 312 15.18 -9.65 -20.06
C LEU A 312 13.71 -9.66 -20.45
N ASP A 313 13.24 -8.61 -21.12
CA ASP A 313 11.88 -8.54 -21.66
C ASP A 313 11.69 -9.66 -22.69
N PRO A 314 10.72 -10.57 -22.49
CA PRO A 314 10.43 -11.63 -23.45
C PRO A 314 9.98 -11.08 -24.81
N LYS A 315 9.49 -9.84 -24.88
CA LYS A 315 9.15 -9.16 -26.13
C LYS A 315 10.39 -8.45 -26.67
N VAL A 316 11.19 -9.18 -27.46
CA VAL A 316 12.24 -8.55 -28.29
C VAL A 316 11.57 -7.48 -29.16
N THR A 317 11.92 -6.22 -28.92
CA THR A 317 11.25 -5.11 -29.59
C THR A 317 11.80 -5.01 -31.01
N ALA A 318 10.96 -5.32 -31.99
CA ALA A 318 11.32 -5.24 -33.41
C ALA A 318 11.57 -3.78 -33.83
N THR A 319 12.68 -3.62 -34.56
CA THR A 319 13.10 -2.53 -35.44
C THR A 319 12.38 -1.17 -35.29
N LEU A 320 13.11 -0.15 -34.81
CA LEU A 320 12.76 1.24 -35.05
C LEU A 320 12.65 1.46 -36.57
N LYS A 321 11.44 1.69 -37.08
CA LYS A 321 11.26 2.20 -38.44
C LYS A 321 11.96 3.57 -38.49
N LYS A 322 12.95 3.67 -39.38
CA LYS A 322 13.59 4.93 -39.77
C LYS A 322 12.57 5.94 -40.25
#